data_AF-A0A2M9LP62-F1
#
_entry.id   AF-A0A2M9LP62-F1
#
_cell.length_a   1.000
_cell.length_b   1.000
_cell.length_c   1.000
_cell.angle_alpha   90.00
_cell.angle_beta   90.00
_cell.angle_gamma   90.00
#
_symmetry.space_group_name_H-M   'P 1'
#
loop_
_entity.id
_entity.type
_entity.pdbx_description
1 polymer ?
#
loop_
_entity_poly.entity_id
_entity_poly.type
_entity_poly.pdbx_seq_one_letter_code
_entity_poly.pdbx_strand_id
1 'polypeptide(L)'
;MRFRHPDGSTVHLAYCTNVHPAETLDGVRAQLRDHCEPVRRRLGRDRLGIGLWLARDAARTLINDPAELRALRSELDSRGLEVVTLNGFPYEGFGADEVKYRVYRPDWTEPDRLAHTTDLARLLAALLPDDATEGTISTLPLAWRTPYDGDPEAARTARSALTTLAQRLDALAEMTGKSIRVGLEPEPGCTVETTADAIPPLTDVGHDRIGICVDTCHLATSFEDPTTALDALTAAGIRIVKSQLSAALHAEDPHLPEVRTALAAFAEPRFLHQTRTSTAAGLRGTDDLDEAVAGRALPDSTPWRAHFHVPLHAPPAPPLTSTLSVLRDTLARLVGGPAPLTRHLEVETYTWQALPAELRPRTRTQLADGIAAELTLARDLLVDLGLKELP
;
A
#
# COMPACT_ATOMS: atom_id res chain seq x y z
N MET A 1 4.78 -10.60 -11.25
CA MET A 1 4.65 -10.57 -12.71
C MET A 1 5.40 -9.35 -13.22
N ARG A 2 5.87 -9.40 -14.47
CA ARG A 2 6.62 -8.30 -15.08
C ARG A 2 5.98 -7.96 -16.41
N PHE A 3 6.03 -6.69 -16.78
CA PHE A 3 5.43 -6.18 -18.00
C PHE A 3 6.43 -5.25 -18.69
N ARG A 4 6.48 -5.31 -20.01
CA ARG A 4 7.19 -4.35 -20.83
C ARG A 4 6.25 -3.23 -21.22
N HIS A 5 6.53 -2.03 -20.74
CA HIS A 5 5.86 -0.82 -21.15
C HIS A 5 6.26 -0.45 -22.61
N PRO A 6 5.43 0.26 -23.38
CA PRO A 6 5.76 0.68 -24.75
C PRO A 6 7.09 1.43 -24.93
N ASP A 7 7.55 2.15 -23.90
CA ASP A 7 8.86 2.83 -23.87
C ASP A 7 10.05 1.88 -23.70
N GLY A 8 9.80 0.58 -23.49
CA GLY A 8 10.80 -0.46 -23.28
C GLY A 8 11.16 -0.72 -21.81
N SER A 9 10.67 0.10 -20.87
CA SER A 9 10.91 -0.11 -19.44
C SER A 9 10.12 -1.31 -18.91
N THR A 10 10.61 -1.87 -17.79
CA THR A 10 9.91 -2.97 -17.09
C THR A 10 9.07 -2.39 -15.95
N VAL A 11 7.80 -2.75 -15.92
CA VAL A 11 6.86 -2.49 -14.83
C VAL A 11 6.62 -3.81 -14.09
N HIS A 12 6.79 -3.77 -12.77
CA HIS A 12 6.59 -4.90 -11.89
C HIS A 12 5.19 -4.85 -11.28
N LEU A 13 4.52 -6.00 -11.27
CA LEU A 13 3.28 -6.21 -10.54
C LEU A 13 3.50 -7.28 -9.47
N ALA A 14 3.32 -6.88 -8.22
CA ALA A 14 3.38 -7.75 -7.05
C ALA A 14 2.02 -7.79 -6.33
N TYR A 15 1.89 -8.65 -5.32
CA TYR A 15 0.86 -8.47 -4.30
C TYR A 15 1.52 -8.38 -2.92
N CYS A 16 0.90 -7.59 -2.03
CA CYS A 16 1.41 -7.35 -0.69
C CYS A 16 1.04 -8.50 0.25
N THR A 17 2.00 -8.88 1.09
CA THR A 17 1.84 -9.97 2.04
C THR A 17 1.18 -9.57 3.35
N ASN A 18 0.79 -8.30 3.49
CA ASN A 18 -0.11 -7.80 4.53
C ASN A 18 -1.39 -8.64 4.67
N VAL A 19 -1.87 -9.28 3.59
CA VAL A 19 -3.04 -10.17 3.62
C VAL A 19 -2.87 -11.43 4.49
N HIS A 20 -1.64 -11.86 4.75
CA HIS A 20 -1.32 -12.98 5.63
C HIS A 20 -0.14 -12.59 6.53
N PRO A 21 -0.37 -11.72 7.53
CA PRO A 21 0.69 -11.09 8.29
C PRO A 21 1.53 -12.11 9.07
N ALA A 22 2.85 -11.95 9.02
CA ALA A 22 3.81 -12.74 9.76
C ALA A 22 4.77 -11.86 10.56
N GLU A 23 4.76 -12.02 11.88
CA GLU A 23 5.60 -11.23 12.80
C GLU A 23 7.01 -11.80 12.97
N THR A 24 7.18 -13.09 12.68
CA THR A 24 8.43 -13.83 12.84
C THR A 24 8.97 -14.30 11.49
N LEU A 25 10.29 -14.52 11.40
CA LEU A 25 10.91 -15.04 10.18
C LEU A 25 10.35 -16.41 9.77
N ASP A 26 10.09 -17.30 10.72
CA ASP A 26 9.44 -18.59 10.43
C ASP A 26 8.03 -18.42 9.88
N GLY A 27 7.28 -17.43 10.40
CA GLY A 27 6.00 -17.03 9.85
C GLY A 27 6.12 -16.56 8.40
N VAL A 28 7.12 -15.71 8.11
CA VAL A 28 7.39 -15.22 6.74
C VAL A 28 7.64 -16.39 5.80
N ARG A 29 8.52 -17.33 6.17
CA ARG A 29 8.80 -18.55 5.39
C ARG A 29 7.55 -19.40 5.19
N ALA A 30 6.76 -19.60 6.24
CA ALA A 30 5.50 -20.32 6.16
C ALA A 30 4.53 -19.66 5.19
N GLN A 31 4.44 -18.33 5.16
CA GLN A 31 3.58 -17.61 4.22
C GLN A 31 4.05 -17.82 2.76
N LEU A 32 5.35 -17.83 2.50
CA LEU A 32 5.87 -18.04 1.14
C LEU A 32 5.44 -19.40 0.60
N ARG A 33 5.52 -20.43 1.45
CA ARG A 33 5.14 -21.81 1.14
C ARG A 33 3.61 -22.00 1.07
N ASP A 34 2.89 -21.46 2.03
CA ASP A 34 1.46 -21.77 2.25
C ASP A 34 0.52 -20.85 1.45
N HIS A 35 1.00 -19.69 1.00
CA HIS A 35 0.21 -18.69 0.29
C HIS A 35 0.84 -18.24 -1.03
N CYS A 36 2.07 -17.69 -1.01
CA CYS A 36 2.67 -17.06 -2.20
C CYS A 36 2.91 -18.04 -3.35
N GLU A 37 3.54 -19.18 -3.07
CA GLU A 37 3.77 -20.22 -4.08
C GLU A 37 2.43 -20.80 -4.62
N PRO A 38 1.43 -21.14 -3.78
CA PRO A 38 0.10 -21.53 -4.24
C PRO A 38 -0.60 -20.51 -5.15
N VAL A 39 -0.48 -19.21 -4.87
CA VAL A 39 -1.02 -18.12 -5.73
C VAL A 39 -0.29 -18.11 -7.07
N ARG A 40 1.05 -18.14 -7.07
CA ARG A 40 1.85 -18.21 -8.30
C ARG A 40 1.44 -19.39 -9.18
N ARG A 41 1.29 -20.58 -8.59
CA ARG A 41 0.90 -21.80 -9.31
C ARG A 41 -0.49 -21.67 -9.95
N ARG A 42 -1.46 -21.04 -9.27
CA ARG A 42 -2.81 -20.76 -9.80
C ARG A 42 -2.78 -19.81 -10.99
N LEU A 43 -1.92 -18.80 -10.94
CA LEU A 43 -1.71 -17.87 -12.05
C LEU A 43 -0.99 -18.52 -13.25
N GLY A 44 -0.43 -19.73 -13.08
CA GLY A 44 0.33 -20.43 -14.11
C GLY A 44 1.63 -19.70 -14.47
N ARG A 45 2.26 -19.02 -13.51
CA ARG A 45 3.45 -18.18 -13.76
C ARG A 45 4.71 -18.81 -13.24
N ASP A 46 5.80 -18.66 -13.98
CA ASP A 46 7.11 -19.10 -13.53
C ASP A 46 7.62 -18.23 -12.38
N ARG A 47 7.29 -16.92 -12.42
CA ARG A 47 7.72 -15.97 -11.41
C ARG A 47 6.63 -14.99 -10.97
N LEU A 48 6.48 -14.81 -9.66
CA LEU A 48 5.55 -13.87 -9.05
C LEU A 48 6.27 -12.86 -8.18
N GLY A 49 5.90 -11.58 -8.32
CA GLY A 49 6.43 -10.50 -7.48
C GLY A 49 5.68 -10.48 -6.16
N ILE A 50 6.41 -10.31 -5.06
CA ILE A 50 5.88 -10.28 -3.70
C ILE A 50 6.31 -8.98 -3.04
N GLY A 51 5.31 -8.23 -2.57
CA GLY A 51 5.47 -7.11 -1.65
C GLY A 51 5.62 -7.65 -0.24
N LEU A 52 6.86 -7.81 0.23
CA LEU A 52 7.06 -8.34 1.58
C LEU A 52 6.76 -7.26 2.61
N TRP A 53 5.87 -7.58 3.54
CA TRP A 53 5.78 -6.91 4.81
C TRP A 53 6.67 -7.66 5.80
N LEU A 54 7.57 -6.94 6.46
CA LEU A 54 8.49 -7.48 7.45
C LEU A 54 8.31 -6.72 8.75
N ALA A 55 7.65 -7.33 9.73
CA ALA A 55 7.58 -6.77 11.08
C ALA A 55 9.00 -6.55 11.67
N ARG A 56 9.11 -5.64 12.64
CA ARG A 56 10.38 -5.28 13.29
C ARG A 56 11.26 -6.49 13.61
N ASP A 57 10.71 -7.50 14.28
CA ASP A 57 11.52 -8.62 14.77
C ASP A 57 12.03 -9.51 13.64
N ALA A 58 11.19 -9.80 12.63
CA ALA A 58 11.62 -10.50 11.43
C ALA A 58 12.71 -9.73 10.66
N ALA A 59 12.54 -8.41 10.49
CA ALA A 59 13.54 -7.55 9.85
C ALA A 59 14.87 -7.55 10.63
N ARG A 60 14.82 -7.45 11.97
CA ARG A 60 16.01 -7.50 12.84
C ARG A 60 16.71 -8.84 12.78
N THR A 61 15.99 -9.96 12.74
CA THR A 61 16.61 -11.28 12.54
C THR A 61 17.39 -11.33 11.24
N LEU A 62 16.79 -10.88 10.14
CA LEU A 62 17.43 -10.88 8.81
C LEU A 62 18.64 -9.94 8.72
N ILE A 63 18.57 -8.77 9.36
CA ILE A 63 19.69 -7.81 9.38
C ILE A 63 20.87 -8.33 10.20
N ASN A 64 20.61 -8.99 11.33
CA ASN A 64 21.66 -9.46 12.24
C ASN A 64 22.25 -10.81 11.83
N ASP A 65 21.55 -11.60 10.99
CA ASP A 65 22.02 -12.90 10.53
C ASP A 65 22.04 -13.00 8.99
N PRO A 66 23.22 -12.80 8.37
CA PRO A 66 23.38 -12.96 6.92
C PRO A 66 23.08 -14.37 6.40
N ALA A 67 23.16 -15.42 7.23
CA ALA A 67 22.80 -16.77 6.81
C ALA A 67 21.28 -16.90 6.64
N GLU A 68 20.51 -16.32 7.55
CA GLU A 68 19.04 -16.26 7.44
C GLU A 68 18.58 -15.47 6.22
N LEU A 69 19.25 -14.35 5.92
CA LEU A 69 18.97 -13.56 4.71
C LEU A 69 19.26 -14.35 3.41
N ARG A 70 20.40 -15.06 3.34
CA ARG A 70 20.71 -15.93 2.20
C ARG A 70 19.72 -17.08 2.06
N ALA A 71 19.30 -17.66 3.18
CA ALA A 71 18.30 -18.71 3.19
C ALA A 71 16.94 -18.20 2.70
N LEU A 72 16.51 -17.01 3.14
CA LEU A 72 15.28 -16.38 2.64
C LEU A 72 15.34 -16.12 1.12
N ARG A 73 16.46 -15.58 0.63
CA ARG A 73 16.67 -15.37 -0.82
C ARG A 73 16.58 -16.69 -1.59
N SER A 74 17.27 -17.73 -1.11
CA SER A 74 17.24 -19.06 -1.73
C SER A 74 15.83 -19.66 -1.74
N GLU A 75 15.05 -19.43 -0.68
CA GLU A 75 13.67 -19.89 -0.59
C GLU A 75 12.77 -19.17 -1.60
N LEU A 76 12.88 -17.84 -1.72
CA LEU A 76 12.18 -17.06 -2.75
C LEU A 76 12.48 -17.60 -4.15
N ASP A 77 13.76 -17.76 -4.48
CA ASP A 77 14.21 -18.26 -5.79
C ASP A 77 13.66 -19.66 -6.08
N SER A 78 13.78 -20.60 -5.13
CA SER A 78 13.31 -21.98 -5.29
C SER A 78 11.80 -22.09 -5.52
N ARG A 79 11.03 -21.08 -5.07
CA ARG A 79 9.58 -21.02 -5.19
C ARG A 79 9.10 -20.25 -6.41
N GLY A 80 10.00 -19.64 -7.19
CA GLY A 80 9.64 -18.75 -8.28
C GLY A 80 9.05 -17.43 -7.77
N LEU A 81 9.53 -16.91 -6.65
CA LEU A 81 9.09 -15.66 -6.07
C LEU A 81 10.21 -14.63 -6.16
N GLU A 82 9.86 -13.36 -6.37
CA GLU A 82 10.82 -12.26 -6.38
C GLU A 82 10.32 -11.07 -5.57
N VAL A 83 11.24 -10.29 -5.02
CA VAL A 83 10.93 -9.14 -4.18
C VAL A 83 11.56 -7.90 -4.79
N VAL A 84 10.71 -7.00 -5.28
CA VAL A 84 11.11 -5.70 -5.84
C VAL A 84 10.54 -4.52 -5.05
N THR A 85 9.68 -4.82 -4.08
CA THR A 85 9.11 -3.83 -3.19
C THR A 85 8.84 -4.42 -1.82
N LEU A 86 8.85 -3.58 -0.79
CA LEU A 86 8.43 -3.89 0.57
C LEU A 86 7.30 -2.94 0.99
N ASN A 87 6.44 -3.41 1.90
CA ASN A 87 5.63 -2.52 2.71
C ASN A 87 6.29 -2.37 4.09
N GLY A 88 6.70 -1.14 4.43
CA GLY A 88 7.29 -0.77 5.72
C GLY A 88 6.26 -0.30 6.76
N PHE A 89 4.98 -0.39 6.44
CA PHE A 89 3.86 -0.06 7.31
C PHE A 89 2.85 -1.23 7.30
N PRO A 90 2.46 -1.75 8.48
CA PRO A 90 2.79 -1.29 9.84
C PRO A 90 4.18 -1.72 10.33
N TYR A 91 4.59 -1.22 11.49
CA TYR A 91 5.89 -1.57 12.10
C TYR A 91 5.91 -2.95 12.78
N GLU A 92 4.82 -3.28 13.48
CA GLU A 92 4.57 -4.56 14.16
C GLU A 92 3.07 -4.68 14.43
N GLY A 93 2.61 -5.82 14.94
CA GLY A 93 1.27 -5.95 15.51
C GLY A 93 0.12 -6.00 14.50
N PHE A 94 0.39 -6.03 13.20
CA PHE A 94 -0.67 -6.02 12.18
C PHE A 94 -1.61 -7.23 12.29
N GLY A 95 -1.11 -8.33 12.88
CA GLY A 95 -1.87 -9.55 13.17
C GLY A 95 -2.79 -9.48 14.39
N ALA A 96 -2.72 -8.43 15.21
CA ALA A 96 -3.43 -8.32 16.48
C ALA A 96 -4.95 -8.18 16.30
N ASP A 97 -5.71 -8.59 17.34
CA ASP A 97 -7.17 -8.49 17.35
C ASP A 97 -7.67 -7.03 17.34
N GLU A 98 -6.87 -6.10 17.88
CA GLU A 98 -7.13 -4.66 17.85
C GLU A 98 -5.86 -3.92 17.43
N VAL A 99 -5.91 -3.32 16.24
CA VAL A 99 -4.81 -2.59 15.61
C VAL A 99 -5.05 -1.09 15.76
N LYS A 100 -6.21 -0.60 15.30
CA LYS A 100 -6.69 0.79 15.40
C LYS A 100 -5.55 1.83 15.29
N TYR A 101 -5.46 2.77 16.22
CA TYR A 101 -4.44 3.84 16.20
C TYR A 101 -3.00 3.35 16.42
N ARG A 102 -2.78 2.16 16.97
CA ARG A 102 -1.43 1.66 17.31
C ARG A 102 -0.59 1.43 16.06
N VAL A 103 -1.24 1.14 14.94
CA VAL A 103 -0.59 0.89 13.65
C VAL A 103 0.30 2.05 13.20
N TYR A 104 -0.10 3.28 13.53
CA TYR A 104 0.58 4.52 13.19
C TYR A 104 1.81 4.81 14.05
N ARG A 105 2.16 3.92 14.98
CA ARG A 105 3.34 4.02 15.84
C ARG A 105 4.35 2.89 15.53
N PRO A 106 5.67 3.17 15.57
CA PRO A 106 6.28 4.50 15.67
C PRO A 106 6.00 5.36 14.43
N ASP A 107 5.85 6.66 14.62
CA ASP A 107 5.75 7.65 13.55
C ASP A 107 7.12 8.24 13.17
N TRP A 108 7.19 9.18 12.23
CA TRP A 108 8.46 9.77 11.78
C TRP A 108 9.12 10.72 12.79
N THR A 109 8.47 11.03 13.91
CA THR A 109 9.09 11.72 15.05
C THR A 109 9.88 10.77 15.93
N GLU A 110 9.66 9.46 15.80
CA GLU A 110 10.29 8.43 16.60
C GLU A 110 11.48 7.80 15.87
N PRO A 111 12.64 7.64 16.52
CA PRO A 111 13.86 7.14 15.88
C PRO A 111 13.72 5.71 15.33
N ASP A 112 12.81 4.91 15.90
CA ASP A 112 12.56 3.53 15.51
C ASP A 112 12.01 3.42 14.08
N ARG A 113 11.22 4.40 13.61
CA ARG A 113 10.71 4.44 12.24
C ARG A 113 11.84 4.60 11.22
N LEU A 114 12.78 5.51 11.49
CA LEU A 114 13.96 5.72 10.65
C LEU A 114 14.86 4.47 10.65
N ALA A 115 15.12 3.88 11.81
CA ALA A 115 15.94 2.68 11.93
C ALA A 115 15.35 1.51 11.13
N HIS A 116 14.06 1.22 11.33
CA HIS A 116 13.38 0.14 10.63
C HIS A 116 13.33 0.35 9.12
N THR A 117 12.98 1.56 8.66
CA THR A 117 12.95 1.84 7.21
C THR A 117 14.35 1.73 6.57
N THR A 118 15.40 2.10 7.31
CA THR A 118 16.80 1.88 6.88
C THR A 118 17.13 0.39 6.73
N ASP A 119 16.70 -0.43 7.70
CA ASP A 119 16.90 -1.88 7.68
C ASP A 119 16.16 -2.51 6.49
N LEU A 120 14.90 -2.14 6.25
CA LEU A 120 14.14 -2.59 5.08
C LEU A 120 14.84 -2.23 3.77
N ALA A 121 15.43 -1.04 3.64
CA ALA A 121 16.17 -0.65 2.45
C ALA A 121 17.39 -1.56 2.20
N ARG A 122 18.14 -1.89 3.25
CA ARG A 122 19.29 -2.80 3.16
C ARG A 122 18.86 -4.22 2.80
N LEU A 123 17.78 -4.71 3.41
CA LEU A 123 17.21 -6.01 3.10
C LEU A 123 16.73 -6.07 1.65
N LEU A 124 15.99 -5.06 1.19
CA LEU A 124 15.51 -5.01 -0.20
C LEU A 124 16.68 -5.00 -1.19
N ALA A 125 17.73 -4.21 -0.95
CA ALA A 125 18.91 -4.20 -1.81
C ALA A 125 19.57 -5.58 -1.94
N ALA A 126 19.54 -6.40 -0.89
CA ALA A 126 20.09 -7.77 -0.90
C ALA A 126 19.13 -8.82 -1.51
N LEU A 127 17.82 -8.56 -1.45
CA LEU A 127 16.76 -9.45 -1.93
C LEU A 127 16.35 -9.17 -3.38
N LEU A 128 16.69 -8.01 -3.94
CA LEU A 128 16.40 -7.68 -5.33
C LEU A 128 16.91 -8.78 -6.27
N PRO A 129 16.12 -9.17 -7.28
CA PRO A 129 16.59 -10.02 -8.36
C PRO A 129 17.88 -9.48 -8.98
N ASP A 130 18.75 -10.38 -9.46
CA ASP A 130 20.04 -9.98 -10.02
C ASP A 130 19.89 -9.04 -11.22
N ASP A 131 18.80 -9.19 -11.99
CA ASP A 131 18.45 -8.37 -13.14
C ASP A 131 17.67 -7.08 -12.79
N ALA A 132 17.37 -6.84 -11.51
CA ALA A 132 16.71 -5.63 -11.03
C ALA A 132 17.71 -4.72 -10.31
N THR A 133 17.76 -3.46 -10.73
CA THR A 133 18.62 -2.43 -10.10
C THR A 133 17.83 -1.44 -9.26
N GLU A 134 16.49 -1.50 -9.28
CA GLU A 134 15.62 -0.56 -8.57
C GLU A 134 14.61 -1.31 -7.68
N GLY A 135 14.43 -0.82 -6.45
CA GLY A 135 13.44 -1.33 -5.49
C GLY A 135 12.75 -0.21 -4.73
N THR A 136 11.54 -0.47 -4.25
CA THR A 136 10.69 0.55 -3.61
C THR A 136 10.12 0.10 -2.27
N ILE A 137 9.93 1.03 -1.34
CA ILE A 137 9.35 0.75 -0.03
C ILE A 137 8.23 1.75 0.23
N SER A 138 7.02 1.28 0.55
CA SER A 138 5.95 2.14 1.11
C SER A 138 6.12 2.26 2.62
N THR A 139 5.67 3.36 3.19
CA THR A 139 5.71 3.59 4.64
C THR A 139 4.69 4.65 5.05
N LEU A 140 4.42 4.72 6.35
CA LEU A 140 3.58 5.73 6.98
C LEU A 140 3.95 7.14 6.47
N PRO A 141 2.99 8.05 6.21
CA PRO A 141 3.33 9.30 5.58
C PRO A 141 4.18 10.18 6.49
N LEU A 142 3.68 10.54 7.68
CA LEU A 142 4.44 11.27 8.70
C LEU A 142 4.03 10.80 10.09
N ALA A 143 2.77 11.04 10.45
CA ALA A 143 2.17 10.65 11.71
C ALA A 143 0.64 10.68 11.61
N TRP A 144 -0.03 10.09 12.59
CA TRP A 144 -1.43 10.38 12.84
C TRP A 144 -1.60 11.88 13.17
N ARG A 145 -2.68 12.51 12.67
CA ARG A 145 -2.87 13.97 12.77
C ARG A 145 -2.87 14.51 14.20
N THR A 146 -3.25 13.69 15.18
CA THR A 146 -3.22 14.07 16.59
C THR A 146 -2.21 13.20 17.36
N PRO A 147 -1.25 13.78 18.09
CA PRO A 147 -1.06 15.21 18.39
C PRO A 147 -0.19 15.99 17.39
N TYR A 148 0.14 15.42 16.23
CA TYR A 148 1.14 15.98 15.31
C TYR A 148 0.79 17.37 14.73
N ASP A 149 -0.48 17.58 14.39
CA ASP A 149 -0.93 18.79 13.71
C ASP A 149 -0.65 20.05 14.54
N GLY A 150 0.00 21.01 13.90
CA GLY A 150 0.36 22.28 14.54
C GLY A 150 1.57 22.22 15.46
N ASP A 151 2.32 21.11 15.52
CA ASP A 151 3.59 20.99 16.23
C ASP A 151 4.81 21.19 15.28
N PRO A 152 5.47 22.37 15.30
CA PRO A 152 6.61 22.64 14.43
C PRO A 152 7.88 21.85 14.80
N GLU A 153 7.96 21.33 16.03
CA GLU A 153 9.09 20.49 16.47
C GLU A 153 8.95 19.08 15.92
N ALA A 154 7.74 18.52 15.98
CA ALA A 154 7.40 17.24 15.37
C ALA A 154 7.67 17.27 13.85
N ALA A 155 7.24 18.33 13.16
CA ALA A 155 7.50 18.53 11.74
C ALA A 155 9.00 18.58 11.41
N ARG A 156 9.79 19.31 12.21
CA ARG A 156 11.25 19.40 12.01
C ARG A 156 11.95 18.06 12.26
N THR A 157 11.51 17.32 13.27
CA THR A 157 12.04 16.01 13.63
C THR A 157 11.79 15.01 12.50
N ALA A 158 10.55 14.93 12.02
CA ALA A 158 10.17 14.07 10.90
C ALA A 158 10.97 14.41 9.62
N ARG A 159 11.08 15.70 9.27
CA ARG A 159 11.91 16.14 8.14
C ARG A 159 13.36 15.71 8.30
N SER A 160 13.96 15.92 9.46
CA SER A 160 15.36 15.52 9.73
C SER A 160 15.56 14.00 9.60
N ALA A 161 14.59 13.20 10.05
CA ALA A 161 14.62 11.76 9.90
C ALA A 161 14.56 11.34 8.42
N LEU A 162 13.67 11.94 7.64
CA LEU A 162 13.56 11.68 6.20
C LEU A 162 14.80 12.12 5.41
N THR A 163 15.39 13.29 5.73
CA THR A 163 16.67 13.72 5.14
C THR A 163 17.79 12.73 5.49
N THR A 164 17.84 12.25 6.73
CA THR A 164 18.82 11.25 7.15
C THR A 164 18.62 9.91 6.42
N LEU A 165 17.37 9.48 6.23
CA LEU A 165 17.05 8.30 5.45
C LEU A 165 17.56 8.46 4.02
N ALA A 166 17.30 9.60 3.38
CA ALA A 166 17.70 9.86 2.00
C ALA A 166 19.23 9.72 1.80
N GLN A 167 20.02 10.29 2.71
CA GLN A 167 21.48 10.16 2.73
C GLN A 167 21.93 8.69 2.89
N ARG A 168 21.24 7.90 3.72
CA ARG A 168 21.51 6.47 3.88
C ARG A 168 21.18 5.67 2.61
N LEU A 169 20.13 6.07 1.89
CA LEU A 169 19.74 5.43 0.62
C LEU A 169 20.77 5.73 -0.48
N ASP A 170 21.35 6.92 -0.51
CA ASP A 170 22.43 7.24 -1.45
C ASP A 170 23.70 6.44 -1.13
N ALA A 171 24.12 6.40 0.14
CA ALA A 171 25.25 5.58 0.54
C ALA A 171 25.03 4.08 0.21
N LEU A 172 23.80 3.58 0.41
CA LEU A 172 23.45 2.21 0.04
C LEU A 172 23.57 1.98 -1.48
N ALA A 173 23.11 2.93 -2.29
CA ALA A 173 23.22 2.85 -3.74
C ALA A 173 24.68 2.90 -4.21
N GLU A 174 25.52 3.74 -3.62
CA GLU A 174 26.96 3.79 -3.90
C GLU A 174 27.67 2.47 -3.56
N MET A 175 27.30 1.85 -2.43
CA MET A 175 27.93 0.61 -1.96
C MET A 175 27.49 -0.63 -2.76
N THR A 176 26.24 -0.67 -3.23
CA THR A 176 25.63 -1.90 -3.77
C THR A 176 25.30 -1.82 -5.26
N GLY A 177 25.29 -0.63 -5.84
CA GLY A 177 24.74 -0.37 -7.17
C GLY A 177 23.21 -0.51 -7.26
N LYS A 178 22.52 -0.76 -6.14
CA LYS A 178 21.05 -0.92 -6.08
C LYS A 178 20.38 0.37 -5.62
N SER A 179 19.43 0.83 -6.42
CA SER A 179 18.70 2.08 -6.25
C SER A 179 17.40 1.83 -5.48
N ILE A 180 17.41 2.08 -4.17
CA ILE A 180 16.20 1.98 -3.34
C ILE A 180 15.54 3.35 -3.20
N ARG A 181 14.21 3.40 -3.26
CA ARG A 181 13.40 4.61 -3.03
C ARG A 181 12.29 4.32 -2.01
N VAL A 182 11.92 5.32 -1.23
CA VAL A 182 10.90 5.23 -0.19
C VAL A 182 9.75 6.18 -0.52
N GLY A 183 8.53 5.65 -0.58
CA GLY A 183 7.30 6.39 -0.82
C GLY A 183 6.53 6.59 0.48
N LEU A 184 6.29 7.83 0.86
CA LEU A 184 5.34 8.20 1.91
C LEU A 184 3.93 8.00 1.37
N GLU A 185 3.12 7.21 2.05
CA GLU A 185 1.76 6.86 1.63
C GLU A 185 0.75 7.78 2.31
N PRO A 186 0.09 8.74 1.63
CA PRO A 186 -0.99 9.50 2.23
C PRO A 186 -2.07 8.56 2.74
N GLU A 187 -2.58 8.84 3.94
CA GLU A 187 -3.41 7.89 4.67
C GLU A 187 -4.58 8.64 5.33
N PRO A 188 -5.83 8.15 5.19
CA PRO A 188 -6.98 8.71 5.88
C PRO A 188 -6.75 8.89 7.38
N GLY A 189 -6.88 10.14 7.85
CA GLY A 189 -6.77 10.52 9.25
C GLY A 189 -5.36 10.87 9.72
N CYS A 190 -4.33 10.63 8.90
CA CYS A 190 -2.98 11.14 9.12
C CYS A 190 -2.88 12.64 8.81
N THR A 191 -1.79 13.27 9.26
CA THR A 191 -1.49 14.69 8.96
C THR A 191 -1.29 14.94 7.45
N VAL A 192 -0.90 13.89 6.72
CA VAL A 192 -0.86 13.85 5.26
C VAL A 192 -1.90 12.82 4.83
N GLU A 193 -3.09 13.30 4.50
CA GLU A 193 -4.24 12.47 4.10
C GLU A 193 -4.44 12.46 2.57
N THR A 194 -4.11 13.57 1.90
CA THR A 194 -4.25 13.72 0.44
C THR A 194 -2.91 13.83 -0.27
N THR A 195 -2.90 13.66 -1.59
CA THR A 195 -1.70 13.93 -2.38
C THR A 195 -1.28 15.40 -2.29
N ALA A 196 -2.23 16.33 -2.13
CA ALA A 196 -1.94 17.75 -1.94
C ALA A 196 -1.22 18.03 -0.61
N ASP A 197 -1.62 17.35 0.47
CA ASP A 197 -0.97 17.46 1.79
C ASP A 197 0.46 16.91 1.75
N ALA A 198 0.74 15.93 0.88
CA ALA A 198 2.06 15.35 0.73
C ALA A 198 3.05 16.29 0.03
N ILE A 199 2.57 17.26 -0.75
CA ILE A 199 3.44 18.13 -1.57
C ILE A 199 4.40 18.97 -0.72
N PRO A 200 3.95 19.76 0.28
CA PRO A 200 4.85 20.57 1.08
C PRO A 200 5.96 19.78 1.81
N PRO A 201 5.67 18.73 2.60
CA PRO A 201 6.72 18.01 3.32
C PRO A 201 7.70 17.28 2.40
N LEU A 202 7.24 16.76 1.24
CA LEU A 202 8.14 16.13 0.27
C LEU A 202 9.02 17.15 -0.44
N THR A 203 8.49 18.34 -0.73
CA THR A 203 9.26 19.46 -1.29
C THR A 203 10.33 19.94 -0.31
N ASP A 204 9.99 20.03 0.98
CA ASP A 204 10.92 20.40 2.06
C ASP A 204 12.04 19.36 2.26
N VAL A 205 11.77 18.08 2.05
CA VAL A 205 12.82 17.03 2.03
C VAL A 205 13.67 17.14 0.77
N GLY A 206 13.06 17.39 -0.39
CA GLY A 206 13.73 17.78 -1.62
C GLY A 206 14.72 16.76 -2.17
N HIS A 207 14.43 15.45 -2.08
CA HIS A 207 15.40 14.40 -2.42
C HIS A 207 14.80 13.27 -3.28
N ASP A 208 15.46 12.93 -4.39
CA ASP A 208 15.05 11.93 -5.39
C ASP A 208 14.75 10.49 -4.88
N ARG A 209 15.13 10.21 -3.64
CA ARG A 209 15.02 8.91 -2.96
C ARG A 209 13.77 8.83 -2.08
N ILE A 210 13.20 9.99 -1.73
CA ILE A 210 12.00 10.12 -0.91
C ILE A 210 10.93 10.72 -1.81
N GLY A 211 9.83 10.01 -1.96
CA GLY A 211 8.70 10.46 -2.77
C GLY A 211 7.40 9.97 -2.18
N ILE A 212 6.42 9.74 -3.05
CA ILE A 212 5.07 9.34 -2.64
C ILE A 212 4.76 7.91 -3.05
N CYS A 213 4.08 7.17 -2.17
CA CYS A 213 3.36 5.95 -2.52
C CYS A 213 1.90 6.32 -2.76
N VAL A 214 1.35 6.02 -3.93
CA VAL A 214 -0.05 6.30 -4.24
C VAL A 214 -0.87 5.02 -4.02
N ASP A 215 -1.57 4.95 -2.90
CA ASP A 215 -2.62 3.95 -2.70
C ASP A 215 -3.95 4.44 -3.33
N THR A 216 -4.55 3.58 -4.15
CA THR A 216 -5.76 3.91 -4.92
C THR A 216 -7.05 3.87 -4.11
N CYS A 217 -7.10 3.11 -3.02
CA CYS A 217 -8.16 3.17 -2.01
C CYS A 217 -8.09 4.48 -1.22
N HIS A 218 -6.90 4.93 -0.81
CA HIS A 218 -6.73 6.18 -0.05
C HIS A 218 -7.09 7.40 -0.89
N LEU A 219 -6.54 7.49 -2.12
CA LEU A 219 -6.88 8.52 -3.09
C LEU A 219 -8.39 8.58 -3.34
N ALA A 220 -9.03 7.42 -3.50
CA ALA A 220 -10.47 7.34 -3.66
C ALA A 220 -11.23 7.77 -2.41
N THR A 221 -10.81 7.32 -1.23
CA THR A 221 -11.44 7.65 0.06
C THR A 221 -11.43 9.16 0.30
N SER A 222 -10.33 9.83 -0.04
CA SER A 222 -10.21 11.30 0.03
C SER A 222 -10.93 12.05 -1.10
N PHE A 223 -11.66 11.36 -1.98
CA PHE A 223 -12.35 11.92 -3.14
C PHE A 223 -11.45 12.72 -4.09
N GLU A 224 -10.18 12.35 -4.19
CA GLU A 224 -9.25 12.98 -5.12
C GLU A 224 -9.54 12.53 -6.56
N ASP A 225 -9.40 13.45 -7.52
CA ASP A 225 -9.40 13.13 -8.94
C ASP A 225 -8.00 12.62 -9.35
N PRO A 226 -7.86 11.38 -9.88
CA PRO A 226 -6.56 10.81 -10.20
C PRO A 226 -5.69 11.66 -11.13
N THR A 227 -6.29 12.27 -12.15
CA THR A 227 -5.55 13.06 -13.13
C THR A 227 -4.96 14.31 -12.48
N THR A 228 -5.81 15.07 -11.81
CA THR A 228 -5.43 16.31 -11.12
C THR A 228 -4.40 16.06 -10.03
N ALA A 229 -4.59 15.01 -9.22
CA ALA A 229 -3.69 14.63 -8.14
C ALA A 229 -2.28 14.27 -8.66
N LEU A 230 -2.20 13.39 -9.67
CA LEU A 230 -0.92 12.94 -10.23
C LEU A 230 -0.22 14.02 -11.05
N ASP A 231 -0.97 14.90 -11.71
CA ASP A 231 -0.42 16.06 -12.42
C ASP A 231 0.17 17.08 -11.43
N ALA A 232 -0.49 17.33 -10.30
CA ALA A 232 0.03 18.21 -9.25
C ALA A 232 1.35 17.69 -8.66
N LEU A 233 1.43 16.38 -8.37
CA LEU A 233 2.67 15.73 -7.92
C LEU A 233 3.79 15.88 -8.96
N THR A 234 3.48 15.63 -10.23
CA THR A 234 4.44 15.76 -11.34
C THR A 234 4.92 17.21 -11.49
N ALA A 235 4.01 18.19 -11.42
CA ALA A 235 4.33 19.61 -11.52
C ALA A 235 5.19 20.11 -10.34
N ALA A 236 5.00 19.53 -9.16
CA ALA A 236 5.83 19.78 -7.97
C ALA A 236 7.20 19.06 -8.03
N GLY A 237 7.47 18.25 -9.05
CA GLY A 237 8.70 17.45 -9.16
C GLY A 237 8.76 16.28 -8.19
N ILE A 238 7.63 15.88 -7.60
CA ILE A 238 7.57 14.78 -6.63
C ILE A 238 7.49 13.46 -7.36
N ARG A 239 8.41 12.56 -7.02
CA ARG A 239 8.46 11.22 -7.60
C ARG A 239 7.38 10.33 -7.00
N ILE A 240 6.57 9.73 -7.88
CA ILE A 240 5.70 8.61 -7.52
C ILE A 240 6.56 7.35 -7.47
N VAL A 241 6.87 6.91 -6.26
CA VAL A 241 7.82 5.83 -6.00
C VAL A 241 7.21 4.48 -6.35
N LYS A 242 6.00 4.20 -5.84
CA LYS A 242 5.21 3.00 -6.14
C LYS A 242 3.72 3.32 -6.05
N SER A 243 2.87 2.40 -6.47
CA SER A 243 1.43 2.50 -6.25
C SER A 243 0.86 1.19 -5.70
N GLN A 244 0.01 1.31 -4.69
CA GLN A 244 -0.81 0.22 -4.19
C GLN A 244 -2.17 0.22 -4.92
N LEU A 245 -2.51 -0.94 -5.47
CA LEU A 245 -3.72 -1.20 -6.22
C LEU A 245 -4.74 -1.83 -5.27
N SER A 246 -5.71 -1.03 -4.87
CA SER A 246 -6.71 -1.30 -3.84
C SER A 246 -7.98 -0.51 -4.19
N ALA A 247 -9.11 -0.87 -3.58
CA ALA A 247 -10.36 -0.16 -3.81
C ALA A 247 -11.10 0.03 -2.48
N ALA A 248 -11.69 1.20 -2.30
CA ALA A 248 -12.52 1.56 -1.17
C ALA A 248 -13.96 1.05 -1.35
N LEU A 249 -14.68 0.95 -0.24
CA LEU A 249 -16.12 0.72 -0.23
C LEU A 249 -16.85 2.04 -0.53
N HIS A 250 -17.82 2.01 -1.44
CA HIS A 250 -18.56 3.19 -1.86
C HIS A 250 -20.06 3.05 -1.62
N ALA A 251 -20.63 4.07 -0.98
CA ALA A 251 -22.05 4.21 -0.73
C ALA A 251 -22.56 5.49 -1.40
N GLU A 252 -23.30 5.35 -2.50
CA GLU A 252 -23.83 6.48 -3.26
C GLU A 252 -24.85 7.30 -2.44
N ASP A 253 -25.79 6.60 -1.79
CA ASP A 253 -26.93 7.20 -1.11
C ASP A 253 -26.95 6.88 0.40
N PRO A 254 -25.98 7.39 1.20
CA PRO A 254 -25.85 7.05 2.62
C PRO A 254 -27.00 7.57 3.49
N HIS A 255 -27.89 8.43 2.98
CA HIS A 255 -29.11 8.84 3.66
C HIS A 255 -30.16 7.70 3.73
N LEU A 256 -30.06 6.67 2.88
CA LEU A 256 -30.99 5.54 2.85
C LEU A 256 -30.66 4.51 3.95
N PRO A 257 -31.65 4.04 4.74
CA PRO A 257 -31.42 3.08 5.83
C PRO A 257 -30.78 1.75 5.38
N GLU A 258 -31.14 1.24 4.21
CA GLU A 258 -30.60 0.01 3.65
C GLU A 258 -29.11 0.14 3.28
N VAL A 259 -28.68 1.32 2.83
CA VAL A 259 -27.27 1.61 2.54
C VAL A 259 -26.47 1.66 3.83
N ARG A 260 -27.00 2.34 4.86
CA ARG A 260 -26.36 2.37 6.20
C ARG A 260 -26.27 0.99 6.82
N THR A 261 -27.29 0.16 6.66
CA THR A 261 -27.30 -1.22 7.14
C THR A 261 -26.23 -2.06 6.44
N ALA A 262 -26.10 -1.90 5.12
CA ALA A 262 -25.06 -2.59 4.35
C ALA A 262 -23.65 -2.13 4.77
N LEU A 263 -23.43 -0.82 4.97
CA LEU A 263 -22.16 -0.29 5.47
C LEU A 263 -21.82 -0.84 6.86
N ALA A 264 -22.78 -0.87 7.79
CA ALA A 264 -22.57 -1.34 9.14
C ALA A 264 -22.09 -2.81 9.21
N ALA A 265 -22.36 -3.63 8.19
CA ALA A 265 -21.86 -5.00 8.11
C ALA A 265 -20.33 -5.10 7.91
N PHE A 266 -19.68 -4.01 7.47
CA PHE A 266 -18.23 -3.90 7.32
C PHE A 266 -17.55 -3.28 8.55
N ALA A 267 -18.30 -2.79 9.52
CA ALA A 267 -17.73 -2.25 10.75
C ALA A 267 -17.21 -3.39 11.64
N GLU A 268 -15.93 -3.32 12.02
CA GLU A 268 -15.26 -4.38 12.76
C GLU A 268 -14.20 -3.80 13.72
N PRO A 269 -13.83 -4.54 14.79
CA PRO A 269 -13.05 -3.98 15.90
C PRO A 269 -11.54 -3.90 15.67
N ARG A 270 -10.99 -4.47 14.60
CA ARG A 270 -9.53 -4.58 14.40
C ARG A 270 -8.94 -3.34 13.75
N PHE A 271 -9.44 -2.93 12.59
CA PHE A 271 -8.92 -1.82 11.79
C PHE A 271 -9.79 -0.58 11.95
N LEU A 272 -9.21 0.60 11.72
CA LEU A 272 -10.01 1.80 11.48
C LEU A 272 -10.53 1.74 10.04
N HIS A 273 -11.79 2.07 9.87
CA HIS A 273 -12.41 2.23 8.56
C HIS A 273 -12.80 3.69 8.36
N GLN A 274 -11.79 4.55 8.23
CA GLN A 274 -11.95 5.98 8.05
C GLN A 274 -12.96 6.24 6.92
N THR A 275 -14.05 6.91 7.26
CA THR A 275 -15.12 7.19 6.30
C THR A 275 -15.11 8.66 5.97
N ARG A 276 -15.23 8.96 4.68
CA ARG A 276 -15.14 10.31 4.13
C ARG A 276 -16.34 10.64 3.25
N THR A 277 -16.62 11.93 3.15
CA THR A 277 -17.56 12.52 2.20
C THR A 277 -17.01 13.84 1.69
N SER A 278 -17.21 14.13 0.41
CA SER A 278 -16.86 15.43 -0.18
C SER A 278 -18.07 16.35 -0.21
N THR A 279 -17.94 17.53 0.39
CA THR A 279 -19.00 18.55 0.45
C THR A 279 -18.54 19.84 -0.22
N ALA A 280 -19.45 20.78 -0.45
CA ALA A 280 -19.09 22.12 -0.92
C ALA A 280 -18.12 22.86 0.03
N ALA A 281 -18.05 22.45 1.31
CA ALA A 281 -17.13 23.01 2.30
C ALA A 281 -15.82 22.21 2.43
N GLY A 282 -15.55 21.27 1.51
CA GLY A 282 -14.38 20.38 1.53
C GLY A 282 -14.69 18.98 2.06
N LEU A 283 -13.61 18.21 2.25
CA LEU A 283 -13.64 16.85 2.76
C LEU A 283 -14.06 16.83 4.24
N ARG A 284 -14.94 15.90 4.59
CA ARG A 284 -15.39 15.63 5.97
C ARG A 284 -15.25 14.15 6.25
N GLY A 285 -15.09 13.77 7.51
CA GLY A 285 -14.87 12.37 7.86
C GLY A 285 -15.03 12.02 9.33
N THR A 286 -15.13 10.71 9.57
CA THR A 286 -14.97 10.05 10.88
C THR A 286 -13.74 9.16 10.84
N ASP A 287 -13.15 8.85 12.00
CA ASP A 287 -11.97 7.99 12.04
C ASP A 287 -12.33 6.51 11.85
N ASP A 288 -13.59 6.17 12.09
CA ASP A 288 -14.07 4.80 11.94
C ASP A 288 -15.47 4.73 11.33
N LEU A 289 -15.83 3.56 10.83
CA LEU A 289 -17.08 3.31 10.13
C LEU A 289 -18.27 3.19 11.08
N ASP A 290 -18.06 2.63 12.27
CA ASP A 290 -19.09 2.56 13.31
C ASP A 290 -19.54 3.96 13.76
N GLU A 291 -18.60 4.91 13.90
CA GLU A 291 -18.87 6.33 14.15
C GLU A 291 -19.71 6.95 13.04
N ALA A 292 -19.39 6.66 11.77
CA ALA A 292 -20.13 7.17 10.62
C ALA A 292 -21.58 6.67 10.59
N VAL A 293 -21.79 5.37 10.79
CA VAL A 293 -23.12 4.75 10.65
C VAL A 293 -24.02 4.96 11.88
N ALA A 294 -23.46 5.02 13.08
CA ALA A 294 -24.23 5.21 14.33
C ALA A 294 -24.58 6.69 14.59
N GLY A 295 -23.81 7.61 14.02
CA GLY A 295 -23.89 9.04 14.32
C GLY A 295 -24.59 9.89 13.24
N ARG A 296 -24.61 11.19 13.53
CA ARG A 296 -24.85 12.28 12.55
C ARG A 296 -23.56 13.07 12.28
N ALA A 297 -22.41 12.47 12.60
CA ALA A 297 -21.10 13.12 12.51
C ALA A 297 -20.71 13.42 11.06
N LEU A 298 -21.15 12.57 10.13
CA LEU A 298 -20.87 12.69 8.71
C LEU A 298 -22.13 13.15 7.96
N PRO A 299 -22.08 14.26 7.19
CA PRO A 299 -23.18 14.65 6.30
C PRO A 299 -23.50 13.54 5.29
N ASP A 300 -24.77 13.24 5.07
CA ASP A 300 -25.23 12.11 4.26
C ASP A 300 -25.98 12.51 2.98
N SER A 301 -25.95 13.80 2.62
CA SER A 301 -26.50 14.31 1.36
C SER A 301 -25.58 14.09 0.16
N THR A 302 -24.39 13.54 0.38
CA THR A 302 -23.38 13.23 -0.63
C THR A 302 -22.81 11.83 -0.38
N PRO A 303 -22.25 11.17 -1.40
CA PRO A 303 -21.74 9.81 -1.25
C PRO A 303 -20.68 9.66 -0.17
N TRP A 304 -20.64 8.49 0.46
CA TRP A 304 -19.58 8.10 1.38
C TRP A 304 -18.60 7.15 0.73
N ARG A 305 -17.33 7.25 1.13
CA ARG A 305 -16.29 6.25 0.85
C ARG A 305 -15.62 5.86 2.16
N ALA A 306 -15.52 4.57 2.41
CA ALA A 306 -14.86 4.04 3.61
C ALA A 306 -13.56 3.34 3.22
N HIS A 307 -12.49 3.64 3.96
CA HIS A 307 -11.21 2.97 3.85
C HIS A 307 -11.37 1.50 4.24
N PHE A 308 -11.60 0.67 3.23
CA PHE A 308 -11.72 -0.76 3.36
C PHE A 308 -11.29 -1.35 2.02
N HIS A 309 -10.18 -2.11 2.01
CA HIS A 309 -9.63 -2.66 0.77
C HIS A 309 -10.50 -3.82 0.28
N VAL A 310 -11.59 -3.51 -0.44
CA VAL A 310 -12.50 -4.54 -0.96
C VAL A 310 -11.85 -5.30 -2.11
N PRO A 311 -12.16 -6.61 -2.29
CA PRO A 311 -11.53 -7.38 -3.36
C PRO A 311 -11.73 -6.78 -4.74
N LEU A 312 -10.66 -6.60 -5.51
CA LEU A 312 -10.71 -5.90 -6.80
C LEU A 312 -11.58 -6.63 -7.84
N HIS A 313 -11.50 -7.96 -7.82
CA HIS A 313 -12.16 -8.85 -8.78
C HIS A 313 -13.64 -9.13 -8.48
N ALA A 314 -14.13 -8.75 -7.29
CA ALA A 314 -15.48 -9.06 -6.84
C ALA A 314 -16.15 -7.78 -6.29
N PRO A 315 -17.10 -7.18 -7.03
CA PRO A 315 -17.78 -5.98 -6.55
C PRO A 315 -18.58 -6.28 -5.26
N PRO A 316 -18.68 -5.31 -4.34
CA PRO A 316 -19.58 -5.42 -3.19
C PRO A 316 -21.02 -5.70 -3.61
N ALA A 317 -21.79 -6.34 -2.73
CA ALA A 317 -23.21 -6.57 -2.98
C ALA A 317 -23.97 -5.23 -2.96
N PRO A 318 -24.96 -5.03 -3.86
CA PRO A 318 -25.84 -3.86 -3.80
C PRO A 318 -26.47 -3.70 -2.41
N PRO A 319 -26.66 -2.46 -1.94
CA PRO A 319 -26.54 -1.20 -2.69
C PRO A 319 -25.11 -0.61 -2.71
N LEU A 320 -24.11 -1.31 -2.16
CA LEU A 320 -22.73 -0.83 -2.14
C LEU A 320 -22.02 -1.13 -3.46
N THR A 321 -21.01 -0.32 -3.77
CA THR A 321 -20.10 -0.53 -4.90
C THR A 321 -18.66 -0.33 -4.44
N SER A 322 -17.68 -0.47 -5.34
CA SER A 322 -16.28 -0.20 -5.06
C SER A 322 -15.75 0.95 -5.88
N THR A 323 -14.63 1.53 -5.45
CA THR A 323 -13.94 2.58 -6.19
C THR A 323 -12.98 2.03 -7.26
N LEU A 324 -13.29 0.87 -7.85
CA LEU A 324 -12.46 0.25 -8.89
C LEU A 324 -12.27 1.16 -10.13
N SER A 325 -13.23 2.04 -10.42
CA SER A 325 -13.08 3.06 -11.47
C SER A 325 -11.91 4.01 -11.18
N VAL A 326 -11.74 4.46 -9.93
CA VAL A 326 -10.64 5.33 -9.52
C VAL A 326 -9.30 4.64 -9.76
N LEU A 327 -9.18 3.34 -9.39
CA LEU A 327 -7.99 2.55 -9.68
C LEU A 327 -7.68 2.50 -11.19
N ARG A 328 -8.69 2.30 -12.05
CA ARG A 328 -8.51 2.26 -13.51
C ARG A 328 -7.99 3.59 -14.04
N ASP A 329 -8.59 4.70 -13.60
CA ASP A 329 -8.18 6.05 -14.00
C ASP A 329 -6.76 6.38 -13.51
N THR A 330 -6.43 5.99 -12.28
CA THR A 330 -5.07 6.08 -11.73
C THR A 330 -4.08 5.26 -12.55
N LEU A 331 -4.36 4.00 -12.89
CA LEU A 331 -3.48 3.17 -13.72
C LEU A 331 -3.27 3.77 -15.11
N ALA A 332 -4.33 4.28 -15.75
CA ALA A 332 -4.22 4.95 -17.05
C ALA A 332 -3.23 6.12 -17.00
N ARG A 333 -3.24 6.89 -15.91
CA ARG A 333 -2.29 8.01 -15.72
C ARG A 333 -0.88 7.56 -15.33
N LEU A 334 -0.75 6.50 -14.53
CA LEU A 334 0.53 5.99 -14.03
C LEU A 334 1.33 5.25 -15.11
N VAL A 335 0.68 4.45 -15.95
CA VAL A 335 1.38 3.54 -16.89
C VAL A 335 0.76 3.50 -18.30
N GLY A 336 -0.30 4.26 -18.57
CA GLY A 336 -0.89 4.37 -19.92
C GLY A 336 -0.30 5.52 -20.77
N GLY A 337 0.59 6.34 -20.18
CA GLY A 337 1.25 7.46 -20.85
C GLY A 337 2.45 7.06 -21.72
N PRO A 338 3.18 8.04 -22.30
CA PRO A 338 4.36 7.77 -23.12
C PRO A 338 5.54 7.18 -22.33
N ALA A 339 5.58 7.39 -21.02
CA ALA A 339 6.50 6.77 -20.08
C ALA A 339 5.76 6.51 -18.76
N PRO A 340 6.08 5.45 -18.02
CA PRO A 340 5.42 5.17 -16.76
C PRO A 340 5.92 6.13 -15.67
N LEU A 341 5.00 6.67 -14.88
CA LEU A 341 5.31 7.50 -13.71
C LEU A 341 5.90 6.68 -12.55
N THR A 342 5.58 5.38 -12.49
CA THR A 342 6.18 4.42 -11.57
C THR A 342 6.33 3.05 -12.24
N ARG A 343 7.30 2.26 -11.77
CA ARG A 343 7.59 0.91 -12.26
C ARG A 343 7.20 -0.17 -11.26
N HIS A 344 6.65 0.19 -10.10
CA HIS A 344 6.34 -0.76 -9.03
C HIS A 344 4.87 -0.63 -8.65
N LEU A 345 4.10 -1.62 -9.06
CA LEU A 345 2.68 -1.77 -8.75
C LEU A 345 2.50 -2.95 -7.81
N GLU A 346 1.65 -2.79 -6.80
CA GLU A 346 1.41 -3.80 -5.78
C GLU A 346 -0.08 -3.91 -5.50
N VAL A 347 -0.69 -5.07 -5.76
CA VAL A 347 -2.06 -5.33 -5.31
C VAL A 347 -2.06 -5.49 -3.80
N GLU A 348 -2.87 -4.69 -3.12
CA GLU A 348 -2.95 -4.69 -1.67
C GLU A 348 -4.41 -4.78 -1.22
N THR A 349 -4.90 -6.01 -1.07
CA THR A 349 -6.21 -6.27 -0.46
C THR A 349 -5.94 -7.10 0.79
N TYR A 350 -5.89 -6.47 1.97
CA TYR A 350 -5.52 -7.13 3.23
C TYR A 350 -6.73 -7.43 4.14
N THR A 351 -7.88 -6.82 3.89
CA THR A 351 -9.07 -6.89 4.75
C THR A 351 -9.96 -8.12 4.48
N TRP A 352 -9.45 -9.17 3.83
CA TRP A 352 -10.21 -10.39 3.54
C TRP A 352 -10.84 -11.05 4.78
N GLN A 353 -10.16 -10.96 5.92
CA GLN A 353 -10.68 -11.46 7.20
C GLN A 353 -11.58 -10.46 7.95
N ALA A 354 -11.58 -9.19 7.51
CA ALA A 354 -12.45 -8.14 8.01
C ALA A 354 -13.77 -8.05 7.21
N LEU A 355 -13.86 -8.70 6.04
CA LEU A 355 -15.11 -8.76 5.26
C LEU A 355 -16.29 -9.27 6.12
N PRO A 356 -17.55 -8.99 5.76
CA PRO A 356 -18.70 -9.69 6.32
C PRO A 356 -18.49 -11.22 6.29
N ALA A 357 -18.89 -11.92 7.36
CA ALA A 357 -18.53 -13.34 7.59
C ALA A 357 -18.90 -14.27 6.41
N GLU A 358 -20.00 -13.97 5.74
CA GLU A 358 -20.51 -14.65 4.56
C GLU A 358 -19.63 -14.49 3.31
N LEU A 359 -18.84 -13.41 3.24
CA LEU A 359 -17.94 -13.08 2.12
C LEU A 359 -16.50 -13.57 2.35
N ARG A 360 -16.14 -13.94 3.59
CA ARG A 360 -14.77 -14.34 3.93
C ARG A 360 -14.37 -15.64 3.23
N PRO A 361 -13.12 -15.76 2.74
CA PRO A 361 -12.59 -17.04 2.32
C PRO A 361 -12.50 -17.98 3.54
N ARG A 362 -13.10 -19.17 3.42
CA ARG A 362 -13.17 -20.16 4.51
C ARG A 362 -11.97 -21.10 4.54
N THR A 363 -11.19 -21.12 3.46
CA THR A 363 -10.02 -21.99 3.32
C THR A 363 -8.85 -21.22 2.71
N ARG A 364 -7.63 -21.69 2.95
CA ARG A 364 -6.42 -21.15 2.31
C ARG A 364 -6.49 -21.23 0.78
N THR A 365 -7.16 -22.26 0.25
CA THR A 365 -7.37 -22.42 -1.20
C THR A 365 -8.23 -21.30 -1.75
N GLN A 366 -9.38 -21.00 -1.11
CA GLN A 366 -10.25 -19.91 -1.53
C GLN A 366 -9.56 -18.55 -1.44
N LEU A 367 -8.74 -18.31 -0.41
CA LEU A 367 -7.95 -17.08 -0.32
C LEU A 367 -6.95 -16.98 -1.48
N ALA A 368 -6.23 -18.07 -1.80
CA ALA A 368 -5.29 -18.10 -2.91
C ALA A 368 -5.98 -17.92 -4.28
N ASP A 369 -7.18 -18.47 -4.44
CA ASP A 369 -8.00 -18.26 -5.65
C ASP A 369 -8.42 -16.79 -5.78
N GLY A 370 -8.83 -16.16 -4.67
CA GLY A 370 -9.17 -14.74 -4.60
C GLY A 370 -7.99 -13.84 -4.98
N ILE A 371 -6.82 -14.02 -4.35
CA ILE A 371 -5.61 -13.24 -4.66
C ILE A 371 -5.19 -13.44 -6.13
N ALA A 372 -5.27 -14.67 -6.65
CA ALA A 372 -4.98 -14.93 -8.06
C ALA A 372 -5.98 -14.23 -9.00
N ALA A 373 -7.26 -14.12 -8.62
CA ALA A 373 -8.25 -13.37 -9.37
C ALA A 373 -7.98 -11.86 -9.36
N GLU A 374 -7.53 -11.28 -8.24
CA GLU A 374 -7.13 -9.87 -8.18
C GLU A 374 -5.91 -9.57 -9.05
N LEU A 375 -4.88 -10.41 -8.98
CA LEU A 375 -3.71 -10.29 -9.84
C LEU A 375 -4.03 -10.49 -11.32
N THR A 376 -5.01 -11.35 -11.62
CA THR A 376 -5.52 -11.53 -12.99
C THR A 376 -6.21 -10.26 -13.49
N LEU A 377 -7.09 -9.66 -12.69
CA LEU A 377 -7.71 -8.39 -13.03
C LEU A 377 -6.66 -7.29 -13.23
N ALA A 378 -5.71 -7.13 -12.30
CA ALA A 378 -4.65 -6.13 -12.42
C ALA A 378 -3.79 -6.36 -13.68
N ARG A 379 -3.44 -7.61 -14.00
CA ARG A 379 -2.76 -7.96 -15.25
C ARG A 379 -3.57 -7.52 -16.47
N ASP A 380 -4.86 -7.83 -16.51
CA ASP A 380 -5.71 -7.53 -17.67
C ASP A 380 -5.84 -6.01 -17.86
N LEU A 381 -5.95 -5.23 -16.78
CA LEU A 381 -5.90 -3.76 -16.84
C LEU A 381 -4.59 -3.23 -17.45
N LEU A 382 -3.45 -3.80 -17.09
CA LEU A 382 -2.16 -3.39 -17.65
C LEU A 382 -2.04 -3.76 -19.13
N VAL A 383 -2.56 -4.92 -19.53
CA VAL A 383 -2.59 -5.34 -20.94
C VAL A 383 -3.49 -4.43 -21.77
N ASP A 384 -4.65 -4.04 -21.25
CA ASP A 384 -5.57 -3.10 -21.90
C ASP A 384 -4.95 -1.72 -22.11
N LEU A 385 -4.02 -1.31 -21.23
CA LEU A 385 -3.22 -0.09 -21.37
C LEU A 385 -2.03 -0.25 -22.33
N GLY A 386 -1.86 -1.42 -22.96
CA GLY A 386 -0.84 -1.68 -23.98
C GLY A 386 0.49 -2.22 -23.45
N LEU A 387 0.58 -2.54 -22.16
CA LEU A 387 1.76 -3.20 -21.61
C LEU A 387 1.78 -4.68 -22.04
N LYS A 388 2.97 -5.20 -22.36
CA LYS A 388 3.15 -6.59 -22.77
C LYS A 388 3.67 -7.41 -21.61
N GLU A 389 2.90 -8.40 -21.18
CA GLU A 389 3.36 -9.33 -20.13
C GLU A 389 4.65 -10.04 -20.56
N LEU A 390 5.59 -10.12 -19.63
CA LEU A 390 6.86 -10.84 -19.79
C LEU A 390 6.74 -12.24 -19.16
N PRO A 391 7.55 -13.21 -19.62
CA PRO A 391 7.57 -14.57 -19.08
C PRO A 391 7.75 -14.63 -17.56
#